data_AF-S7S4F6-F1
#
_entry.id   AF-S7S4F6-F1
#
_cell.length_a   1.000
_cell.length_b   1.000
_cell.length_c   1.000
_cell.angle_alpha   90.00
_cell.angle_beta   90.00
_cell.angle_gamma   90.00
#
_symmetry.space_group_name_H-M   'P 1'
#
loop_
_entity.id
_entity.type
_entity.pdbx_description
1 polymer ?
#
loop_
_entity_poly.entity_id
_entity_poly.type
_entity_poly.pdbx_seq_one_letter_code
_entity_poly.pdbx_strand_id
1 'polypeptide(L)' 'SLLDLFPPFLLAVPKKKTSHSRKRMRSANKGLKDKLNLVHCPACGTPKLAHNLCPNCYSQLSRGWKQQMK' A
#
# COMPACT_ATOMS: atom_id res chain seq x y z
N SER A 1 -17.68 35.03 -25.70
CA SER A 1 -18.72 35.19 -24.66
C SER A 1 -18.21 34.64 -23.33
N LEU A 2 -18.76 35.05 -22.19
CA LEU A 2 -18.25 34.61 -20.86
C LEU A 2 -18.37 33.07 -20.67
N LEU A 3 -19.25 32.43 -21.43
CA LEU A 3 -19.38 30.97 -21.53
C LEU A 3 -18.19 30.29 -22.24
N ASP A 4 -17.44 31.00 -23.08
CA ASP A 4 -16.25 30.47 -23.77
C ASP A 4 -15.01 30.45 -22.86
N LEU A 5 -15.05 31.13 -21.71
CA LEU A 5 -14.02 31.09 -20.67
C LEU A 5 -14.19 29.93 -19.69
N PHE A 6 -15.35 29.25 -19.70
CA PHE A 6 -15.62 28.12 -18.81
C PHE A 6 -15.42 26.81 -19.58
N PRO A 7 -14.25 26.18 -19.45
CA PRO A 7 -13.98 24.93 -20.15
C PRO A 7 -14.95 23.81 -19.73
N PRO A 8 -15.24 22.83 -20.62
CA PRO A 8 -16.27 21.80 -20.41
C PRO A 8 -16.13 20.98 -19.13
N PHE A 9 -14.92 20.91 -18.56
CA PHE A 9 -14.67 20.23 -17.30
C PHE A 9 -15.35 20.90 -16.10
N LEU A 10 -15.64 22.21 -16.14
CA LEU A 10 -16.38 22.92 -15.08
C LEU A 10 -17.88 22.57 -15.09
N LEU A 11 -18.41 22.13 -16.23
CA LEU A 11 -19.79 21.66 -16.36
C LEU A 11 -19.94 20.17 -15.99
N ALA A 12 -18.83 19.44 -15.84
CA ALA A 12 -18.80 18.01 -15.51
C ALA A 12 -18.95 17.78 -14.00
N VAL A 13 -20.15 18.02 -13.46
CA VAL A 13 -20.46 17.84 -12.04
C VAL A 13 -21.45 16.68 -11.87
N PRO A 14 -21.33 15.85 -10.80
CA PRO A 14 -22.34 14.84 -10.49
C PRO A 14 -23.73 15.46 -10.33
N LYS A 15 -24.67 15.09 -11.21
CA LYS A 15 -26.04 15.63 -11.19
C LYS A 15 -26.84 15.22 -9.93
N LYS A 16 -26.53 14.06 -9.35
CA LYS A 16 -27.24 13.48 -8.21
C LYS A 16 -26.28 12.78 -7.24
N LYS A 17 -26.62 12.78 -5.95
CA LYS A 17 -25.92 12.02 -4.91
C LYS A 17 -25.99 10.52 -5.19
N THR A 18 -24.89 9.81 -4.96
CA THR A 18 -24.86 8.34 -5.07
C THR A 18 -25.63 7.69 -3.91
N SER A 19 -26.45 6.67 -4.21
CA SER A 19 -27.17 5.93 -3.18
C SER A 19 -26.21 5.07 -2.33
N HIS A 20 -26.62 4.75 -1.10
CA HIS A 20 -25.84 3.90 -0.20
C HIS A 20 -25.45 2.56 -0.84
N SER A 21 -26.39 1.91 -1.52
CA SER A 21 -26.15 0.64 -2.23
C SER A 21 -25.10 0.80 -3.34
N ARG A 22 -25.23 1.82 -4.21
CA ARG A 22 -24.27 2.07 -5.31
C ARG A 22 -22.88 2.41 -4.80
N LYS A 23 -22.77 3.12 -3.67
CA LYS A 23 -21.49 3.39 -3.00
C LYS A 23 -20.85 2.08 -2.50
N ARG A 24 -21.62 1.21 -1.82
CA ARG A 24 -21.13 -0.05 -1.25
C ARG A 24 -20.71 -1.05 -2.33
N MET A 25 -21.48 -1.20 -3.40
CA MET A 25 -21.12 -2.07 -4.53
C MET A 25 -19.81 -1.61 -5.17
N ARG A 26 -19.59 -0.30 -5.32
CA ARG A 26 -18.33 0.24 -5.86
C ARG A 26 -17.12 -0.04 -4.96
N SER A 27 -17.30 -0.11 -3.64
CA SER A 27 -16.21 -0.40 -2.70
C SER A 27 -15.92 -1.89 -2.52
N ALA A 28 -16.82 -2.79 -2.93
CA ALA A 28 -16.70 -4.22 -2.68
C ALA A 28 -15.40 -4.83 -3.23
N ASN A 29 -14.94 -4.36 -4.38
CA ASN A 29 -13.74 -4.89 -5.05
C ASN A 29 -12.42 -4.28 -4.55
N LYS A 30 -12.44 -3.46 -3.50
CA LYS A 30 -11.27 -2.73 -2.98
C LYS A 30 -10.66 -3.36 -1.72
N GLY A 31 -10.92 -4.65 -1.48
CA GLY A 31 -10.34 -5.39 -0.36
C GLY A 31 -8.82 -5.46 -0.44
N LEU A 32 -8.16 -5.52 0.73
CA LEU A 32 -6.72 -5.79 0.79
C LEU A 32 -6.46 -7.22 0.31
N LYS A 33 -5.52 -7.39 -0.59
CA LYS A 33 -5.11 -8.73 -1.08
C LYS A 33 -4.14 -9.36 -0.09
N ASP A 34 -4.31 -10.65 0.15
CA ASP A 34 -3.40 -11.42 0.99
C ASP A 34 -2.01 -11.49 0.37
N LYS A 35 -0.99 -11.42 1.22
CA LYS A 35 0.41 -11.55 0.82
C LYS A 35 0.82 -13.02 0.91
N LEU A 36 1.00 -13.66 -0.24
CA LEU A 36 1.49 -15.04 -0.33
C LEU A 36 3.02 -15.14 -0.32
N ASN A 37 3.72 -14.02 -0.39
CA ASN A 37 5.18 -13.95 -0.58
C ASN A 37 5.94 -13.97 0.75
N LEU A 38 5.46 -14.72 1.74
CA LEU A 38 6.10 -14.88 3.04
C LEU A 38 6.84 -16.22 3.08
N VAL A 39 8.13 -16.19 3.44
CA VAL A 39 9.00 -17.36 3.50
C VAL A 39 9.78 -17.34 4.81
N HIS A 40 10.14 -18.50 5.35
CA HIS A 40 10.99 -18.58 6.54
C HIS A 40 12.43 -18.15 6.25
N CYS A 41 13.04 -17.41 7.19
CA CYS A 41 14.44 -17.05 7.10
C CYS A 41 15.34 -18.27 7.35
N PRO A 42 16.36 -18.52 6.51
CA PRO A 42 17.25 -19.67 6.70
C PRO A 42 18.16 -19.56 7.94
N ALA A 43 18.41 -18.35 8.46
CA ALA A 43 19.28 -18.15 9.61
C ALA A 43 18.55 -18.22 10.97
N CYS A 44 17.36 -17.61 11.07
CA CYS A 44 16.64 -17.48 12.34
C CYS A 44 15.22 -18.08 12.35
N GLY A 45 14.74 -18.64 11.24
CA GLY A 45 13.41 -19.23 11.12
C GLY A 45 12.22 -18.26 11.09
N THR A 46 12.42 -16.98 11.45
CA THR A 46 11.34 -15.98 11.44
C THR A 46 10.78 -15.74 10.04
N PRO A 47 9.48 -15.40 9.91
CA PRO A 47 8.88 -15.10 8.62
C PRO A 47 9.47 -13.80 8.05
N LYS A 48 9.83 -13.83 6.77
CA LYS A 48 10.33 -12.68 6.01
C LYS A 48 9.63 -12.60 4.65
N LEU A 49 9.76 -11.46 3.98
CA LEU A 49 9.34 -11.33 2.59
C LEU A 49 10.29 -12.10 1.67
N ALA A 50 9.73 -12.76 0.66
CA ALA A 50 10.49 -13.37 -0.44
C ALA A 50 11.38 -12.31 -1.12
N HIS A 51 12.58 -12.72 -1.52
CA HIS A 51 13.63 -11.86 -2.12
C HIS A 51 14.14 -10.69 -1.26
N ASN A 52 13.71 -10.57 0.00
CA ASN A 52 14.19 -9.55 0.92
C ASN A 52 15.09 -10.16 2.01
N LEU A 53 15.97 -9.32 2.56
CA LEU A 53 16.73 -9.63 3.77
C LEU A 53 15.79 -9.73 4.98
N CYS A 54 16.11 -10.62 5.91
CA CYS A 54 15.35 -10.74 7.16
C CYS A 54 15.56 -9.49 8.02
N PRO A 55 14.50 -8.79 8.44
CA PRO A 55 14.63 -7.58 9.25
C PRO A 55 15.25 -7.85 10.63
N ASN A 56 14.98 -9.03 11.21
CA ASN A 56 15.52 -9.41 12.52
C ASN A 56 17.03 -9.65 12.44
N CYS A 57 17.48 -10.55 11.55
CA CYS A 57 18.91 -10.82 11.35
C CYS A 57 19.69 -9.55 10.99
N TYR A 58 19.15 -8.73 10.09
CA TYR A 58 19.79 -7.48 9.69
C TYR A 58 19.96 -6.52 10.88
N SER A 59 18.92 -6.36 11.71
CA SER A 59 18.98 -5.51 12.90
C SER A 59 20.03 -6.00 13.90
N GLN A 60 20.09 -7.32 14.15
CA GLN A 60 21.07 -7.92 15.05
C GLN A 60 22.51 -7.73 14.55
N LEU A 61 22.76 -8.04 13.28
CA LEU A 61 24.07 -7.88 12.65
C LEU A 61 24.53 -6.42 12.64
N SER A 62 23.63 -5.51 12.25
CA SER A 62 23.93 -4.07 12.21
C SER A 62 24.30 -3.52 13.59
N ARG A 63 23.61 -3.95 14.66
CA ARG A 63 23.93 -3.55 16.04
C ARG A 63 25.28 -4.10 16.48
N GLY A 64 25.57 -5.36 16.18
CA GLY A 64 26.86 -5.99 16.48
C GLY A 64 28.04 -5.26 15.82
N TRP A 65 27.94 -4.97 14.51
CA TRP A 65 29.00 -4.23 13.80
C TRP A 65 29.21 -2.83 14.37
N LYS A 66 28.14 -2.12 14.74
CA LYS A 66 28.26 -0.80 15.38
C LYS A 66 28.95 -0.85 16.75
N GLN A 67 28.70 -1.91 17.53
CA GLN A 67 29.37 -2.09 18.83
C GLN A 67 30.86 -2.40 18.65
N GLN A 68 31.22 -3.18 17.63
CA GLN A 68 32.61 -3.54 17.34
C GLN A 68 33.43 -2.36 16.77
N MET A 69 32.79 -1.44 16.05
CA MET A 69 33.43 -0.24 15.51
C MET A 69 33.57 0.90 16.54
N LYS A 70 33.01 0.73 17.74
CA LYS A 70 33.18 1.67 18.84
C LYS A 70 34.34 1.23 19.72
#